data_AF-A0A954FL30-F1
#
_entry.id   AF-A0A954FL30-F1
#
_cell.length_a   1.000
_cell.length_b   1.000
_cell.length_c   1.000
_cell.angle_alpha   90.00
_cell.angle_beta   90.00
_cell.angle_gamma   90.00
#
_symmetry.space_group_name_H-M   'P 1'
#
loop_
_entity.id
_entity.type
_entity.pdbx_description
1 polymer ?
#
loop_
_entity_poly.entity_id
_entity_poly.type
_entity_poly.pdbx_seq_one_letter_code
_entity_poly.pdbx_strand_id
1 'polypeptide(L)'
;MIRSSRRIAHGARSPDAAGASHHVIDAAAGVTVYRGGAYPAEYYGNVFVGGAQENLIHRRQLVLDGAGFSSRRADAATEFVRSSDNWFRPVNFINAPDGTLYVLDMSREILETIHVPLDVTRFIDFKSGRQQGRIYRIAPPEFRYPGSPSLSKATTAELVQHLTSPHGWYRDTAHRLLFERQDPTAIAPLRQLLRTATTSQAKVYALWALDGLPDPAAVKSSPPVRRSALSDADLMYAVQATDPRVR
;
A
#
# COMPACT_ATOMS: atom_id res chain seq x y z
N MET A 1 -9.23 -32.10 15.88
CA MET A 1 -8.15 -31.57 15.02
C MET A 1 -8.44 -31.94 13.56
N ILE A 2 -9.32 -31.19 12.89
CA ILE A 2 -9.69 -31.41 11.48
C ILE A 2 -9.34 -30.11 10.77
N ARG A 3 -8.11 -29.98 10.27
CA ARG A 3 -7.68 -29.02 9.22
C ARG A 3 -6.16 -28.99 8.98
N SER A 4 -5.30 -29.57 9.84
CA SER A 4 -3.83 -29.52 9.64
C SER A 4 -3.22 -30.66 8.82
N SER A 5 -3.80 -31.87 8.77
CA SER A 5 -3.20 -33.00 8.06
C SER A 5 -3.49 -33.04 6.55
N ARG A 6 -4.56 -32.38 6.07
CA ARG A 6 -4.86 -32.29 4.62
C ARG A 6 -4.01 -31.28 3.85
N ARG A 7 -3.26 -30.41 4.53
CA ARG A 7 -2.35 -29.46 3.87
C ARG A 7 -0.96 -30.03 3.55
N ILE A 8 -0.60 -31.16 4.16
CA ILE A 8 0.72 -31.80 3.96
C ILE A 8 0.66 -32.94 2.91
N ALA A 9 -0.53 -33.27 2.39
CA ALA A 9 -0.68 -34.35 1.43
C ALA A 9 -0.46 -33.85 -0.01
N HIS A 10 0.69 -34.24 -0.55
CA HIS A 10 1.12 -34.21 -1.96
C HIS A 10 1.68 -32.87 -2.46
N GLY A 11 2.99 -32.87 -2.74
CA GLY A 11 3.78 -31.74 -3.27
C GLY A 11 3.38 -31.24 -4.67
N ALA A 12 2.14 -31.46 -5.10
CA ALA A 12 1.56 -30.87 -6.30
C ALA A 12 1.11 -29.42 -6.00
N ARG A 13 1.83 -28.46 -6.60
CA ARG A 13 1.49 -27.04 -6.53
C ARG A 13 0.46 -26.73 -7.63
N SER A 14 -0.82 -26.87 -7.32
CA SER A 14 -1.92 -26.48 -8.22
C SER A 14 -2.60 -25.20 -7.70
N PRO A 15 -3.01 -24.26 -8.59
CA PRO A 15 -3.90 -23.15 -8.23
C PRO A 15 -5.27 -23.59 -7.71
N ASP A 16 -5.66 -24.85 -7.93
CA ASP A 16 -6.90 -25.45 -7.41
C ASP A 16 -6.69 -26.24 -6.10
N ALA A 17 -5.47 -26.32 -5.59
CA ALA A 17 -5.18 -26.99 -4.32
C ALA A 17 -5.68 -26.16 -3.12
N ALA A 18 -5.99 -26.81 -2.00
CA ALA A 18 -6.47 -26.20 -0.75
C ALA A 18 -5.47 -25.23 -0.05
N GLY A 19 -4.42 -24.79 -0.75
CA GLY A 19 -3.43 -23.78 -0.36
C GLY A 19 -3.11 -22.77 -1.47
N ALA A 20 -4.03 -22.60 -2.42
CA ALA A 20 -4.05 -21.57 -3.45
C ALA A 20 -5.43 -20.90 -3.47
N SER A 21 -5.52 -19.64 -3.92
CA SER A 21 -6.79 -18.91 -3.88
C SER A 21 -7.77 -19.37 -4.96
N HIS A 22 -9.00 -19.64 -4.56
CA HIS A 22 -10.10 -20.05 -5.46
C HIS A 22 -10.74 -18.86 -6.17
N HIS A 23 -9.94 -18.03 -6.85
CA HIS A 23 -10.32 -16.82 -7.59
C HIS A 23 -10.94 -15.66 -6.78
N VAL A 24 -11.48 -15.95 -5.59
CA VAL A 24 -12.05 -15.04 -4.60
C VAL A 24 -11.10 -14.96 -3.40
N ILE A 25 -10.97 -13.76 -2.82
CA ILE A 25 -10.26 -13.55 -1.55
C ILE A 25 -11.33 -13.40 -0.49
N ASP A 26 -11.38 -14.32 0.46
CA ASP A 26 -12.23 -14.23 1.66
C ASP A 26 -11.38 -13.72 2.82
N ALA A 27 -12.03 -13.10 3.82
CA ALA A 27 -11.38 -12.58 5.04
C ALA A 27 -10.11 -11.75 4.76
N ALA A 28 -10.14 -10.92 3.71
CA ALA A 28 -9.03 -10.08 3.28
C ALA A 28 -8.54 -9.17 4.43
N ALA A 29 -7.24 -9.22 4.72
CA ALA A 29 -6.60 -8.44 5.76
C ALA A 29 -5.44 -7.63 5.18
N GLY A 30 -5.47 -6.31 5.37
CA GLY A 30 -4.50 -5.42 4.76
C GLY A 30 -4.69 -5.32 3.25
N VAL A 31 -4.87 -4.11 2.74
CA VAL A 31 -4.97 -3.85 1.31
C VAL A 31 -4.07 -2.67 1.00
N THR A 32 -3.11 -2.85 0.10
CA THR A 32 -2.14 -1.79 -0.21
C THR A 32 -1.75 -1.81 -1.67
N VAL A 33 -1.86 -0.66 -2.32
CA VAL A 33 -1.26 -0.43 -3.64
C VAL A 33 0.25 -0.26 -3.46
N TYR A 34 1.02 -1.05 -4.18
CA TYR A 34 2.47 -0.91 -4.19
C TYR A 34 2.89 0.31 -5.01
N ARG A 35 3.62 1.21 -4.35
CA ARG A 35 4.15 2.46 -4.88
C ARG A 35 5.65 2.58 -4.60
N GLY A 36 6.30 1.48 -4.21
CA GLY A 36 7.75 1.38 -4.04
C GLY A 36 8.46 1.22 -5.38
N GLY A 37 9.80 1.23 -5.37
CA GLY A 37 10.59 1.01 -6.59
C GLY A 37 11.74 0.02 -6.41
N ALA A 38 11.66 -0.85 -5.39
CA ALA A 38 12.60 -1.97 -5.27
C ALA A 38 12.21 -3.13 -6.18
N TYR A 39 10.91 -3.35 -6.44
CA TYR A 39 10.43 -4.45 -7.28
C TYR A 39 10.48 -4.09 -8.78
N PRO A 40 10.43 -5.10 -9.67
CA PRO A 40 10.28 -4.88 -11.11
C PRO A 40 9.08 -4.00 -11.44
N ALA A 41 9.14 -3.29 -12.58
CA ALA A 41 8.18 -2.25 -12.94
C ALA A 41 6.73 -2.75 -13.01
N GLU A 42 6.51 -4.01 -13.40
CA GLU A 42 5.20 -4.65 -13.47
C GLU A 42 4.52 -4.86 -12.11
N TYR A 43 5.24 -4.62 -10.99
CA TYR A 43 4.69 -4.64 -9.65
C TYR A 43 4.07 -3.31 -9.25
N TYR A 44 4.53 -2.20 -9.84
CA TYR A 44 4.04 -0.86 -9.51
C TYR A 44 2.55 -0.73 -9.81
N GLY A 45 1.78 -0.19 -8.86
CA GLY A 45 0.33 -0.03 -9.01
C GLY A 45 -0.48 -1.30 -8.72
N ASN A 46 0.16 -2.45 -8.51
CA ASN A 46 -0.56 -3.65 -8.11
C ASN A 46 -1.01 -3.56 -6.65
N VAL A 47 -2.11 -4.25 -6.35
CA VAL A 47 -2.68 -4.35 -5.02
C VAL A 47 -2.21 -5.64 -4.35
N PHE A 48 -1.70 -5.50 -3.14
CA PHE A 48 -1.34 -6.59 -2.25
C PHE A 48 -2.42 -6.75 -1.19
N VAL A 49 -2.86 -7.99 -1.00
CA VAL A 49 -3.93 -8.35 -0.06
C VAL A 49 -3.49 -9.53 0.79
N GLY A 50 -3.65 -9.43 2.11
CA GLY A 50 -3.31 -10.52 3.03
C GLY A 50 -4.45 -11.52 3.13
N GLY A 51 -4.13 -12.78 2.91
CA GLY A 51 -4.98 -13.92 3.22
C GLY A 51 -4.55 -14.52 4.55
N ALA A 52 -5.06 -13.96 5.66
CA ALA A 52 -4.65 -14.38 7.00
C ALA A 52 -5.04 -15.83 7.29
N GLN A 53 -6.22 -16.25 6.84
CA GLN A 53 -6.71 -17.63 7.04
C GLN A 53 -5.90 -18.63 6.21
N GLU A 54 -5.48 -18.22 5.01
CA GLU A 54 -4.80 -19.05 4.03
C GLU A 54 -3.28 -19.06 4.21
N ASN A 55 -2.71 -18.16 5.02
CA ASN A 55 -1.27 -17.92 5.14
C ASN A 55 -0.64 -17.43 3.81
N LEU A 56 -1.38 -16.60 3.07
CA LEU A 56 -1.04 -16.14 1.72
C LEU A 56 -0.94 -14.61 1.66
N ILE A 57 -0.17 -14.10 0.70
CA ILE A 57 -0.28 -12.72 0.23
C ILE A 57 -0.63 -12.78 -1.25
N HIS A 58 -1.80 -12.24 -1.59
CA HIS A 58 -2.29 -12.12 -2.96
C HIS A 58 -1.73 -10.87 -3.61
N ARG A 59 -1.45 -10.97 -4.92
CA ARG A 59 -1.14 -9.81 -5.77
C ARG A 59 -2.16 -9.72 -6.89
N ARG A 60 -2.78 -8.56 -6.99
CA ARG A 60 -3.81 -8.25 -7.98
C ARG A 60 -3.34 -7.10 -8.85
N GLN A 61 -3.50 -7.25 -10.16
CA GLN A 61 -3.34 -6.15 -11.11
C GLN A 61 -4.68 -5.43 -11.21
N LEU A 62 -4.66 -4.11 -11.03
CA LEU A 62 -5.82 -3.27 -11.29
C LEU A 62 -5.92 -3.01 -12.79
N VAL A 63 -7.14 -3.12 -13.33
CA VAL A 63 -7.45 -2.85 -14.72
C VAL A 63 -8.58 -1.84 -14.74
N LEU A 64 -8.41 -0.75 -15.48
CA LEU A 64 -9.43 0.28 -15.60
C LEU A 64 -10.70 -0.33 -16.20
N ASP A 65 -11.84 -0.05 -15.58
CA ASP A 65 -13.16 -0.53 -16.00
C ASP A 65 -14.16 0.63 -15.88
N GLY A 66 -14.30 1.38 -16.97
CA GLY A 66 -15.09 2.61 -17.03
C GLY A 66 -14.56 3.69 -16.07
N ALA A 67 -15.40 4.08 -15.11
CA ALA A 67 -15.05 5.05 -14.07
C ALA A 67 -14.32 4.41 -12.85
N GLY A 68 -14.28 3.07 -12.80
CA GLY A 68 -13.72 2.30 -11.69
C GLY A 68 -12.57 1.39 -12.11
N PHE A 69 -12.28 0.41 -11.26
CA PHE A 69 -11.27 -0.61 -11.52
C PHE A 69 -11.86 -2.00 -11.29
N SER A 70 -11.57 -2.91 -12.21
CA SER A 70 -11.61 -4.34 -11.94
C SER A 70 -10.23 -4.81 -11.47
N SER A 71 -10.15 -6.02 -10.92
CA SER A 71 -8.86 -6.60 -10.55
C SER A 71 -8.73 -8.02 -11.08
N ARG A 72 -7.53 -8.37 -11.54
CA ARG A 72 -7.18 -9.72 -11.98
C ARG A 72 -6.01 -10.26 -11.17
N ARG A 73 -5.95 -11.59 -11.01
CA ARG A 73 -4.85 -12.25 -10.31
C ARG A 73 -3.57 -12.09 -11.13
N ALA A 74 -2.51 -11.61 -10.50
CA ALA A 74 -1.23 -11.41 -11.17
C ALA A 74 -0.45 -12.72 -11.32
N ASP A 75 -0.58 -13.60 -10.33
CA ASP A 75 0.16 -14.85 -10.23
C ASP A 75 -0.77 -16.03 -10.52
N ALA A 76 -0.78 -16.55 -11.75
CA ALA A 76 -1.80 -17.53 -12.18
C ALA A 76 -1.64 -18.92 -11.52
N ALA A 77 -0.41 -19.38 -11.29
CA ALA A 77 -0.11 -20.71 -10.75
C ALA A 77 0.33 -20.71 -9.27
N THR A 78 0.49 -19.52 -8.67
CA THR A 78 1.00 -19.36 -7.30
C THR A 78 0.46 -18.06 -6.69
N GLU A 79 0.83 -17.74 -5.46
CA GLU A 79 0.62 -16.42 -4.86
C GLU A 79 1.96 -15.71 -4.69
N PHE A 80 1.89 -14.39 -4.46
CA PHE A 80 3.08 -13.57 -4.21
C PHE A 80 3.87 -14.05 -3.00
N VAL A 81 3.18 -14.40 -1.90
CA VAL A 81 3.76 -15.15 -0.79
C VAL A 81 2.88 -16.32 -0.42
N ARG A 82 3.52 -17.46 -0.20
CA ARG A 82 2.92 -18.68 0.34
C ARG A 82 3.78 -19.16 1.50
N SER A 83 3.25 -19.09 2.71
CA SER A 83 3.98 -19.60 3.88
C SER A 83 3.62 -21.05 4.16
N SER A 84 4.64 -21.86 4.49
CA SER A 84 4.45 -23.19 5.08
C SER A 84 4.25 -23.12 6.60
N ASP A 85 4.56 -21.98 7.22
CA ASP A 85 4.27 -21.73 8.62
C ASP A 85 2.78 -21.47 8.80
N ASN A 86 2.10 -22.38 9.50
CA ASN A 86 0.67 -22.29 9.77
C ASN A 86 0.29 -21.14 10.71
N TRP A 87 1.26 -20.50 11.36
CA TRP A 87 1.05 -19.33 12.21
C TRP A 87 1.20 -18.01 11.45
N PHE A 88 1.63 -18.03 10.18
CA PHE A 88 1.78 -16.81 9.37
C PHE A 88 0.43 -16.18 9.01
N ARG A 89 0.09 -15.07 9.64
CA ARG A 89 -1.18 -14.34 9.46
C ARG A 89 -0.89 -12.90 9.01
N PRO A 90 -0.66 -12.65 7.71
CA PRO A 90 -0.43 -11.31 7.21
C PRO A 90 -1.70 -10.47 7.38
N VAL A 91 -1.57 -9.32 8.03
CA VAL A 91 -2.71 -8.46 8.38
C VAL A 91 -2.59 -7.03 7.87
N ASN A 92 -1.39 -6.55 7.53
CA ASN A 92 -1.21 -5.24 6.92
C ASN A 92 0.07 -5.14 6.10
N PHE A 93 0.12 -4.16 5.20
CA PHE A 93 1.29 -3.86 4.37
C PHE A 93 1.63 -2.37 4.43
N ILE A 94 2.93 -2.05 4.29
CA ILE A 94 3.40 -0.67 4.21
C ILE A 94 4.44 -0.57 3.11
N ASN A 95 4.30 0.42 2.22
CA ASN A 95 5.36 0.79 1.28
C ASN A 95 6.55 1.31 2.07
N ALA A 96 7.67 0.58 2.03
CA ALA A 96 8.85 0.90 2.81
C ALA A 96 9.66 2.04 2.18
N PRO A 97 10.47 2.76 2.99
CA PRO A 97 11.32 3.82 2.46
C PRO A 97 12.38 3.33 1.49
N ASP A 98 12.84 2.09 1.64
CA ASP A 98 13.81 1.46 0.75
C ASP A 98 13.20 0.90 -0.54
N GLY A 99 11.92 1.23 -0.79
CA GLY A 99 11.17 0.80 -1.95
C GLY A 99 10.60 -0.62 -1.85
N THR A 100 10.86 -1.36 -0.77
CA THR A 100 10.29 -2.70 -0.56
C THR A 100 8.86 -2.64 0.02
N LEU A 101 8.26 -3.79 0.31
CA LEU A 101 7.00 -3.90 1.03
C LEU A 101 7.27 -4.49 2.42
N TYR A 102 6.85 -3.78 3.47
CA TYR A 102 6.78 -4.33 4.80
C TYR A 102 5.46 -5.06 5.01
N VAL A 103 5.52 -6.20 5.68
CA VAL A 103 4.35 -7.00 6.05
C VAL A 103 4.27 -7.06 7.56
N LEU A 104 3.12 -6.66 8.09
CA LEU A 104 2.75 -6.92 9.47
C LEU A 104 2.05 -8.28 9.53
N ASP A 105 2.62 -9.18 10.32
CA ASP A 105 2.07 -10.50 10.60
C ASP A 105 1.76 -10.59 12.09
N MET A 106 0.51 -10.93 12.42
CA MET A 106 0.11 -11.06 13.83
C MET A 106 0.60 -12.34 14.51
N SER A 107 1.07 -13.33 13.74
CA SER A 107 1.57 -14.63 14.18
C SER A 107 0.64 -15.34 15.17
N ARG A 108 -0.40 -16.02 14.66
CA ARG A 108 -1.42 -16.66 15.51
C ARG A 108 -1.73 -18.08 15.05
N GLU A 109 -1.82 -18.98 16.01
CA GLU A 109 -2.28 -20.35 15.80
C GLU A 109 -3.75 -20.36 15.33
N ILE A 110 -4.62 -19.71 16.10
CA ILE A 110 -6.06 -19.59 15.82
C ILE A 110 -6.39 -18.12 15.54
N LEU A 111 -7.02 -17.88 14.39
CA LEU A 111 -7.45 -16.54 13.97
C LEU A 111 -8.82 -16.18 14.55
N GLU A 112 -9.79 -17.10 14.46
CA GLU A 112 -11.18 -16.88 14.87
C GLU A 112 -11.72 -18.05 15.70
N THR A 113 -12.56 -17.74 16.68
CA THR A 113 -13.12 -18.70 17.63
C THR A 113 -14.51 -19.19 17.27
N ILE A 114 -15.25 -18.46 16.43
CA ILE A 114 -16.67 -18.74 16.12
C ILE A 114 -16.91 -20.07 15.39
N HIS A 115 -15.87 -20.60 14.73
CA HIS A 115 -15.93 -21.85 13.97
C HIS A 115 -15.36 -23.05 14.75
N VAL A 116 -14.97 -22.86 16.01
CA VAL A 116 -14.37 -23.91 16.84
C VAL A 116 -15.45 -24.57 17.69
N PRO A 117 -15.69 -25.89 17.56
CA PRO A 117 -16.66 -26.60 18.39
C PRO A 117 -16.40 -26.44 19.89
N LEU A 118 -17.45 -26.24 20.69
CA LEU A 118 -17.35 -25.93 22.11
C LEU A 118 -16.60 -27.01 22.90
N ASP A 119 -16.78 -28.27 22.55
CA ASP A 119 -16.09 -29.42 23.16
C ASP A 119 -14.57 -29.41 22.91
N VAL A 120 -14.10 -28.71 21.88
CA VAL A 120 -12.69 -28.57 21.53
C VAL A 120 -12.06 -27.32 22.18
N THR A 121 -12.85 -26.29 22.48
CA THR A 121 -12.36 -25.00 23.02
C THR A 121 -11.50 -25.15 24.28
N ARG A 122 -11.83 -26.12 25.15
CA ARG A 122 -11.08 -26.41 26.39
C ARG A 122 -9.66 -26.92 26.18
N PHE A 123 -9.33 -27.38 24.96
CA PHE A 123 -8.02 -27.93 24.62
C PHE A 123 -7.17 -26.97 23.79
N ILE A 124 -7.65 -25.75 23.54
CA ILE A 124 -7.00 -24.78 22.67
C ILE A 124 -6.72 -23.50 23.45
N ASP A 125 -5.50 -22.99 23.37
CA ASP A 125 -5.19 -21.64 23.84
C ASP A 125 -5.44 -20.62 22.72
N PHE A 126 -6.57 -19.90 22.80
CA PHE A 126 -6.89 -18.82 21.85
C PHE A 126 -5.96 -17.60 21.93
N LYS A 127 -5.12 -17.52 22.98
CA LYS A 127 -4.10 -16.48 23.15
C LYS A 127 -2.74 -16.90 22.61
N SER A 128 -2.61 -18.14 22.14
CA SER A 128 -1.41 -18.65 21.47
C SER A 128 -0.95 -17.67 20.38
N GLY A 129 0.33 -17.27 20.42
CA GLY A 129 0.94 -16.31 19.50
C GLY A 129 0.73 -14.82 19.79
N ARG A 130 -0.02 -14.41 20.82
CA ARG A 130 -0.34 -12.97 21.08
C ARG A 130 0.87 -12.04 21.18
N GLN A 131 2.02 -12.54 21.59
CA GLN A 131 3.25 -11.76 21.76
C GLN A 131 4.29 -12.04 20.67
N GLN A 132 3.91 -12.79 19.63
CA GLN A 132 4.83 -13.27 18.61
C GLN A 132 4.68 -12.53 17.28
N GLY A 133 4.07 -11.33 17.28
CA GLY A 133 3.89 -10.52 16.09
C GLY A 133 5.23 -10.26 15.37
N ARG A 134 5.20 -10.28 14.04
CA ARG A 134 6.39 -10.20 13.19
C ARG A 134 6.23 -9.06 12.20
N ILE A 135 7.34 -8.39 11.89
CA ILE A 135 7.42 -7.45 10.78
C ILE A 135 8.42 -8.03 9.78
N TYR A 136 7.93 -8.35 8.59
CA TYR A 136 8.78 -8.81 7.51
C TYR A 136 9.07 -7.68 6.55
N ARG A 137 10.27 -7.69 5.96
CA ARG A 137 10.61 -6.94 4.76
C ARG A 137 10.67 -7.92 3.60
N ILE A 138 9.79 -7.76 2.61
CA ILE A 138 9.87 -8.58 1.40
C ILE A 138 10.73 -7.82 0.39
N ALA A 139 11.92 -8.34 0.12
CA ALA A 139 12.84 -7.76 -0.85
C ALA A 139 12.97 -8.67 -2.08
N PRO A 140 13.21 -8.12 -3.28
CA PRO A 140 13.51 -8.95 -4.45
C PRO A 140 14.87 -9.67 -4.26
N PRO A 141 15.17 -10.70 -5.06
CA PRO A 141 16.51 -11.29 -5.11
C PRO A 141 17.58 -10.22 -5.32
N GLU A 142 18.75 -10.41 -4.71
CA GLU A 142 19.91 -9.52 -4.84
C GLU A 142 19.69 -8.08 -4.37
N PHE A 143 18.61 -7.81 -3.63
CA PHE A 143 18.34 -6.49 -3.07
C PHE A 143 19.47 -6.03 -2.14
N ARG A 144 19.97 -4.81 -2.39
CA ARG A 144 20.93 -4.14 -1.52
C ARG A 144 20.23 -3.04 -0.76
N TYR A 145 20.30 -3.09 0.57
CA TYR A 145 19.68 -2.08 1.41
C TYR A 145 20.37 -0.71 1.22
N PRO A 146 19.64 0.33 0.78
CA PRO A 146 20.22 1.64 0.48
C PRO A 146 20.52 2.49 1.73
N GLY A 147 20.23 1.98 2.93
CA GLY A 147 20.36 2.74 4.18
C GLY A 147 19.04 3.38 4.62
N SER A 148 19.03 3.90 5.84
CA SER A 148 17.86 4.55 6.40
C SER A 148 17.71 5.97 5.83
N PRO A 149 16.50 6.39 5.41
CA PRO A 149 16.28 7.74 4.91
C PRO A 149 16.42 8.80 6.02
N SER A 150 16.82 10.01 5.65
CA SER A 150 17.05 11.14 6.58
C SER A 150 16.19 12.38 6.26
N LEU A 151 14.95 12.18 5.78
CA LEU A 151 14.06 13.29 5.36
C LEU A 151 13.76 14.31 6.47
N SER A 152 13.81 13.92 7.74
CA SER A 152 13.60 14.85 8.85
C SER A 152 14.63 16.00 8.86
N LYS A 153 15.82 15.78 8.30
CA LYS A 153 16.91 16.76 8.19
C LYS A 153 16.98 17.44 6.82
N ALA A 154 16.17 17.00 5.85
CA ALA A 154 16.15 17.59 4.52
C ALA A 154 15.68 19.05 4.59
N THR A 155 16.24 19.91 3.76
CA THR A 155 15.84 21.29 3.55
C THR A 155 14.47 21.38 2.86
N THR A 156 13.81 22.53 2.93
CA THR A 156 12.53 22.77 2.27
C THR A 156 12.61 22.55 0.74
N ALA A 157 13.72 22.95 0.11
CA ALA A 157 13.95 22.71 -1.32
C ALA A 157 14.04 21.21 -1.66
N GLU A 158 14.78 20.44 -0.86
CA GLU A 158 14.89 18.98 -1.04
C GLU A 158 13.55 18.28 -0.82
N LEU A 159 12.74 18.72 0.16
CA LEU A 159 11.40 18.18 0.36
C LEU A 159 10.49 18.44 -0.86
N VAL A 160 10.53 19.64 -1.44
CA VAL A 160 9.79 19.93 -2.69
C VAL A 160 10.26 19.02 -3.82
N GLN A 161 11.57 18.79 -3.95
CA GLN A 161 12.12 17.87 -4.94
C GLN A 161 11.60 16.43 -4.73
N HIS A 162 11.51 15.97 -3.48
CA HIS A 162 11.02 14.62 -3.16
C HIS A 162 9.57 14.36 -3.56
N LEU A 163 8.75 15.39 -3.79
CA LEU A 163 7.39 15.24 -4.34
C LEU A 163 7.38 14.64 -5.76
N THR A 164 8.53 14.68 -6.46
CA THR A 164 8.72 14.07 -7.78
C THR A 164 9.26 12.64 -7.72
N SER A 165 9.60 12.13 -6.53
CA SER A 165 10.21 10.81 -6.36
C SER A 165 9.32 9.72 -6.97
N PRO A 166 9.88 8.70 -7.65
CA PRO A 166 9.09 7.54 -8.10
C PRO A 166 8.54 6.73 -6.92
N HIS A 167 9.19 6.81 -5.75
CA HIS A 167 8.80 6.10 -4.54
C HIS A 167 7.73 6.86 -3.74
N GLY A 168 6.56 6.25 -3.58
CA GLY A 168 5.43 6.85 -2.86
C GLY A 168 5.75 7.25 -1.43
N TRP A 169 6.57 6.48 -0.72
CA TRP A 169 6.97 6.80 0.65
C TRP A 169 7.68 8.16 0.77
N TYR A 170 8.57 8.49 -0.18
CA TYR A 170 9.29 9.77 -0.19
C TYR A 170 8.33 10.93 -0.48
N ARG A 171 7.41 10.75 -1.44
CA ARG A 171 6.40 11.77 -1.76
C ARG A 171 5.49 12.04 -0.57
N ASP A 172 4.93 10.99 0.02
CA ASP A 172 4.01 11.09 1.17
C ASP A 172 4.71 11.73 2.37
N THR A 173 5.93 11.30 2.67
CA THR A 173 6.70 11.82 3.81
C THR A 173 7.13 13.26 3.58
N ALA A 174 7.57 13.62 2.37
CA ALA A 174 7.95 14.99 2.06
C ALA A 174 6.74 15.94 2.09
N HIS A 175 5.60 15.52 1.55
CA HIS A 175 4.35 16.28 1.64
C HIS A 175 3.93 16.53 3.09
N ARG A 176 3.93 15.47 3.93
CA ARG A 176 3.66 15.60 5.37
C ARG A 176 4.62 16.58 6.04
N LEU A 177 5.92 16.47 5.79
CA LEU A 177 6.92 17.34 6.41
C LEU A 177 6.81 18.80 5.95
N LEU A 178 6.49 19.05 4.67
CA LEU A 178 6.20 20.41 4.19
C LEU A 178 5.00 21.00 4.93
N PHE A 179 3.94 20.22 5.11
CA PHE A 179 2.78 20.63 5.87
C PHE A 179 3.11 20.86 7.35
N GLU A 180 3.80 19.93 8.03
CA GLU A 180 4.16 20.08 9.45
C GLU A 180 5.06 21.29 9.72
N ARG A 181 5.98 21.61 8.80
CA ARG A 181 6.93 22.73 8.96
C ARG A 181 6.31 24.10 8.70
N GLN A 182 5.25 24.16 7.88
CA GLN A 182 4.59 25.42 7.50
C GLN A 182 5.57 26.50 6.99
N ASP A 183 6.67 26.09 6.33
CA ASP A 183 7.72 27.00 5.87
C ASP A 183 7.27 27.75 4.59
N PRO A 184 7.07 29.08 4.64
CA PRO A 184 6.60 29.84 3.47
C PRO A 184 7.58 29.83 2.29
N THR A 185 8.86 29.51 2.53
CA THR A 185 9.86 29.41 1.46
C THR A 185 9.56 28.27 0.48
N ALA A 186 8.70 27.31 0.85
CA ALA A 186 8.23 26.24 -0.03
C ALA A 186 7.32 26.73 -1.17
N ILE A 187 6.61 27.86 -1.00
CA ILE A 187 5.53 28.29 -1.89
C ILE A 187 6.02 28.53 -3.32
N ALA A 188 7.12 29.28 -3.50
CA ALA A 188 7.64 29.59 -4.83
C ALA A 188 8.15 28.32 -5.57
N PRO A 189 8.97 27.45 -4.95
CA PRO A 189 9.33 26.16 -5.54
C PRO A 189 8.14 25.26 -5.88
N LEU A 190 7.11 25.20 -5.03
CA LEU A 190 5.91 24.40 -5.29
C LEU A 190 5.10 24.91 -6.49
N ARG A 191 4.95 26.23 -6.63
CA ARG A 191 4.31 26.85 -7.81
C ARG A 191 5.10 26.58 -9.09
N GLN A 192 6.43 26.61 -8.99
CA GLN A 192 7.28 26.25 -10.12
C GLN A 192 7.08 24.78 -10.48
N LEU A 193 7.10 23.88 -9.49
CA LEU A 193 6.88 22.46 -9.69
C LEU A 193 5.54 22.17 -10.37
N LEU A 194 4.46 22.86 -10.01
CA LEU A 194 3.15 22.70 -10.66
C LEU A 194 3.19 23.01 -12.18
N ARG A 195 4.07 23.92 -12.61
CA ARG A 195 4.21 24.32 -14.03
C ARG A 195 5.18 23.42 -14.79
N THR A 196 6.23 22.92 -14.14
CA THR A 196 7.34 22.21 -14.80
C THR A 196 7.31 20.69 -14.61
N ALA A 197 6.54 20.17 -13.65
CA ALA A 197 6.44 18.74 -13.40
C ALA A 197 5.90 18.01 -14.64
N THR A 198 6.60 16.93 -15.01
CA THR A 198 6.22 16.06 -16.13
C THR A 198 5.20 15.00 -15.73
N THR A 199 5.06 14.71 -14.43
CA THR A 199 4.16 13.67 -13.93
C THR A 199 2.94 14.27 -13.24
N SER A 200 1.77 13.72 -13.54
CA SER A 200 0.48 14.09 -12.95
C SER A 200 0.52 13.95 -11.42
N GLN A 201 1.18 12.91 -10.90
CA GLN A 201 1.35 12.70 -9.46
C GLN A 201 2.07 13.89 -8.80
N ALA A 202 3.21 14.33 -9.35
CA ALA A 202 3.98 15.43 -8.76
C ALA A 202 3.17 16.75 -8.74
N LYS A 203 2.40 17.02 -9.80
CA LYS A 203 1.49 18.16 -9.85
C LYS A 203 0.44 18.12 -8.73
N VAL A 204 -0.16 16.95 -8.46
CA VAL A 204 -1.14 16.78 -7.37
C VAL A 204 -0.51 17.02 -6.01
N TYR A 205 0.64 16.42 -5.73
CA TYR A 205 1.34 16.66 -4.45
C TYR A 205 1.72 18.13 -4.28
N ALA A 206 2.18 18.79 -5.36
CA ALA A 206 2.51 20.21 -5.31
C ALA A 206 1.27 21.07 -5.03
N LEU A 207 0.16 20.78 -5.69
CA LEU A 207 -1.12 21.47 -5.48
C LEU A 207 -1.62 21.30 -4.05
N TRP A 208 -1.61 20.07 -3.52
CA TRP A 208 -2.03 19.79 -2.15
C TRP A 208 -1.09 20.38 -1.10
N ALA A 209 0.22 20.39 -1.36
CA ALA A 209 1.17 21.06 -0.47
C ALA A 209 0.90 22.56 -0.40
N LEU A 210 0.61 23.22 -1.53
CA LEU A 210 0.25 24.64 -1.57
C LEU A 210 -1.04 24.93 -0.82
N ASP A 211 -2.08 24.10 -0.97
CA ASP A 211 -3.37 24.26 -0.28
C ASP A 211 -3.22 24.19 1.26
N GLY A 212 -2.27 23.39 1.74
CA GLY A 212 -1.98 23.24 3.17
C GLY A 212 -0.98 24.25 3.76
N LEU A 213 -0.45 25.19 2.97
CA LEU A 213 0.52 26.19 3.43
C LEU A 213 -0.12 27.57 3.63
N PRO A 214 0.43 28.41 4.53
CA PRO A 214 -0.07 29.75 4.76
C PRO A 214 0.40 30.66 3.60
N ASP A 215 -0.34 30.66 2.50
CA ASP A 215 -0.04 31.45 1.32
C ASP A 215 -0.79 32.80 1.36
N PRO A 216 -0.10 33.93 1.56
CA PRO A 216 -0.74 35.25 1.61
C PRO A 216 -1.40 35.64 0.28
N ALA A 217 -1.06 35.00 -0.85
CA ALA A 217 -1.74 35.19 -2.12
C ALA A 217 -2.97 34.28 -2.30
N ALA A 218 -3.09 33.19 -1.52
CA ALA A 218 -4.22 32.27 -1.59
C ALA A 218 -5.52 32.89 -1.07
N VAL A 219 -5.44 33.91 -0.21
CA VAL A 219 -6.60 34.71 0.25
C VAL A 219 -7.28 35.47 -0.92
N LYS A 220 -6.65 35.55 -2.11
CA LYS A 220 -7.24 36.18 -3.31
C LYS A 220 -7.44 35.23 -4.49
N SER A 221 -6.84 34.03 -4.49
CA SER A 221 -7.09 33.06 -5.56
C SER A 221 -8.34 32.25 -5.23
N SER A 222 -9.44 32.69 -5.83
CA SER A 222 -10.67 31.91 -6.03
C SER A 222 -10.38 30.52 -6.66
N PRO A 223 -11.39 29.65 -6.91
CA PRO A 223 -11.23 28.25 -7.35
C PRO A 223 -10.47 27.90 -8.66
N PRO A 224 -10.01 28.79 -9.58
CA PRO A 224 -9.49 28.34 -10.88
C PRO A 224 -8.20 27.50 -10.84
N VAL A 225 -7.36 27.61 -9.80
CA VAL A 225 -6.12 26.81 -9.69
C VAL A 225 -6.45 25.32 -9.52
N ARG A 226 -7.63 24.99 -8.99
CA ARG A 226 -8.11 23.60 -8.93
C ARG A 226 -8.46 23.08 -10.32
N ARG A 227 -9.02 23.88 -11.23
CA ARG A 227 -9.50 23.43 -12.55
C ARG A 227 -8.41 23.26 -13.61
N SER A 228 -7.39 24.11 -13.62
CA SER A 228 -6.31 23.99 -14.63
C SER A 228 -5.44 22.76 -14.39
N ALA A 229 -5.15 22.44 -13.12
CA ALA A 229 -4.46 21.20 -12.75
C ALA A 229 -5.31 19.96 -13.06
N LEU A 230 -6.64 20.03 -12.95
CA LEU A 230 -7.55 18.93 -13.26
C LEU A 230 -7.77 18.68 -14.76
N SER A 231 -7.22 19.49 -15.66
CA SER A 231 -7.41 19.29 -17.12
C SER A 231 -6.55 18.18 -17.73
N ASP A 232 -5.56 17.66 -16.97
CA ASP A 232 -4.86 16.43 -17.34
C ASP A 232 -5.82 15.24 -17.14
N ALA A 233 -6.03 14.42 -18.18
CA ALA A 233 -6.94 13.27 -18.14
C ALA A 233 -6.63 12.29 -16.98
N ASP A 234 -5.37 12.22 -16.54
CA ASP A 234 -4.91 11.43 -15.40
C ASP A 234 -5.37 11.99 -14.03
N LEU A 235 -5.68 13.29 -13.95
CA LEU A 235 -6.03 14.00 -12.71
C LEU A 235 -7.53 14.04 -12.43
N MET A 236 -8.36 13.92 -13.46
CA MET A 236 -9.82 13.84 -13.33
C MET A 236 -10.27 12.61 -12.53
N TYR A 237 -9.51 11.51 -12.56
CA TYR A 237 -9.85 10.28 -11.85
C TYR A 237 -9.51 10.31 -10.35
N ALA A 238 -8.55 11.14 -9.92
CA ALA A 238 -8.13 11.21 -8.52
C ALA A 238 -9.09 12.04 -7.63
N VAL A 239 -9.95 12.87 -8.21
CA VAL A 239 -10.78 13.87 -7.48
C VAL A 239 -12.28 13.57 -7.50
N GLN A 240 -12.75 12.54 -8.20
CA GLN A 240 -14.17 12.13 -8.13
C GLN A 240 -14.62 11.63 -6.73
N ALA A 241 -13.71 11.49 -5.77
CA ALA A 241 -14.01 11.19 -4.37
C ALA A 241 -14.52 12.38 -3.53
N THR A 242 -14.73 13.57 -4.12
CA THR A 242 -15.24 14.75 -3.40
C THR A 242 -16.60 15.26 -3.86
N ASP A 243 -17.44 14.46 -4.56
CA ASP A 243 -18.83 14.86 -4.81
C ASP A 243 -19.69 14.60 -3.55
N PRO A 244 -20.24 15.65 -2.89
CA PRO A 244 -21.11 15.50 -1.73
C PRO A 244 -22.47 14.83 -2.05
N ARG A 245 -22.74 14.47 -3.32
CA ARG A 245 -23.97 13.79 -3.75
C ARG A 245 -23.87 12.27 -3.77
N VAL A 246 -22.72 11.69 -3.42
CA VAL A 246 -22.58 10.25 -3.18
C VAL A 246 -22.59 10.02 -1.67
N ARG A 247 -23.79 9.93 -1.10
CA ARG A 247 -24.08 9.32 0.20
C ARG A 247 -25.11 8.23 0.00
#